data_AF-A0A166M9J4-F1
#
_entry.id   AF-A0A166M9J4-F1
#
_cell.length_a   1.000
_cell.length_b   1.000
_cell.length_c   1.000
_cell.angle_alpha   90.00
_cell.angle_beta   90.00
_cell.angle_gamma   90.00
#
_symmetry.space_group_name_H-M   'P 1'
#
loop_
_entity.id
_entity.type
_entity.pdbx_description
1 polymer ?
#
loop_
_entity_poly.entity_id
_entity_poly.type
_entity_poly.pdbx_seq_one_letter_code
_entity_poly.pdbx_strand_id
1 'polypeptide(L)'
;MVSSSPVSYAAALLSLFAASGSAQNFTIANGQIFTPGLVILDAPQPGTPLGGENLHVALDVSTNGKMPLPPYAEDSPTKIFNVTMFLSSYATGRNFTITNGTATANNASLGDIMFQEPGSTVKHVNWLWPDCLVGNGQPSSADSDRGAYNISIRQNFRLNGEDHYTIFDVPISVTNSIEDKDGRPSCDALNNALLTEGELNATAANAVGVLFAPGDSTTVEVKSGDGGDNGSDDGLGGAKPEASPGDGLGAGSSLSWRDGAHWLCLVSIGAALML
;
A
#
# COMPACT_ATOMS: atom_id res chain seq x y z
N MET A 1 -41.47 -4.20 -50.64
CA MET A 1 -40.06 -3.80 -50.54
C MET A 1 -39.87 -3.13 -49.20
N VAL A 2 -38.80 -3.56 -48.53
CA VAL A 2 -38.31 -3.24 -47.18
C VAL A 2 -38.34 -1.73 -46.87
N SER A 3 -38.89 -1.32 -45.72
CA SER A 3 -38.06 -0.95 -44.56
C SER A 3 -38.88 -0.61 -43.33
N SER A 4 -38.41 -1.17 -42.23
CA SER A 4 -38.88 -1.24 -40.85
C SER A 4 -38.72 0.08 -40.08
N SER A 5 -39.49 0.19 -39.00
CA SER A 5 -39.64 1.35 -38.11
C SER A 5 -38.49 1.51 -37.08
N PRO A 6 -38.67 2.30 -36.00
CA PRO A 6 -37.86 3.45 -35.56
C PRO A 6 -36.86 3.05 -34.45
N VAL A 7 -36.03 3.96 -33.92
CA VAL A 7 -35.65 3.99 -32.48
C VAL A 7 -35.06 5.35 -32.13
N SER A 8 -35.67 6.01 -31.15
CA SER A 8 -35.18 7.19 -30.44
C SER A 8 -33.81 6.95 -29.82
N TYR A 9 -32.84 7.84 -30.07
CA TYR A 9 -31.65 7.91 -29.24
C TYR A 9 -31.99 8.63 -27.93
N ALA A 10 -32.22 7.84 -26.88
CA ALA A 10 -32.29 8.31 -25.52
C ALA A 10 -30.92 8.87 -25.11
N ALA A 11 -30.92 10.10 -24.60
CA ALA A 11 -29.75 10.71 -23.96
C ALA A 11 -29.37 9.88 -22.72
N ALA A 12 -28.16 9.31 -22.73
CA ALA A 12 -27.60 8.67 -21.54
C ALA A 12 -27.23 9.76 -20.53
N LEU A 13 -28.05 9.89 -19.48
CA LEU A 13 -27.72 10.63 -18.27
C LEU A 13 -26.71 9.79 -17.47
N LEU A 14 -25.42 10.10 -17.62
CA LEU A 14 -24.38 9.60 -16.73
C LEU A 14 -24.66 10.17 -15.33
N SER A 15 -25.08 9.32 -14.40
CA SER A 15 -25.24 9.70 -13.01
C SER A 15 -23.84 9.85 -12.40
N LEU A 16 -23.39 11.07 -12.12
CA LEU A 16 -22.23 11.31 -11.28
C LEU A 16 -22.58 10.83 -9.86
N PHE A 17 -22.15 9.63 -9.50
CA PHE A 17 -21.98 9.28 -8.10
C PHE A 17 -20.72 10.00 -7.62
N ALA A 18 -20.88 11.17 -6.99
CA ALA A 18 -19.83 11.74 -6.17
C ALA A 18 -19.63 10.80 -4.99
N ALA A 19 -18.57 9.98 -5.03
CA ALA A 19 -18.16 9.22 -3.86
C ALA A 19 -17.67 10.24 -2.83
N SER A 20 -18.43 10.40 -1.75
CA SER A 20 -17.99 11.26 -0.65
C SER A 20 -16.80 10.55 0.00
N GLY A 21 -15.58 10.94 -0.38
CA GLY A 21 -14.36 10.43 0.25
C GLY A 21 -14.39 10.74 1.74
N SER A 22 -14.48 9.71 2.57
CA SER A 22 -14.41 9.81 4.02
C SER A 22 -13.03 10.37 4.40
N ALA A 23 -13.00 11.55 5.01
CA ALA A 23 -11.77 12.06 5.55
C ALA A 23 -11.34 11.23 6.77
N GLN A 24 -10.10 10.74 6.77
CA GLN A 24 -9.54 9.93 7.85
C GLN A 24 -8.49 10.73 8.62
N ASN A 25 -8.47 10.56 9.94
CA ASN A 25 -7.55 11.25 10.84
C ASN A 25 -6.38 10.34 11.22
N PHE A 26 -5.16 10.84 11.03
CA PHE A 26 -3.91 10.14 11.33
C PHE A 26 -3.14 10.87 12.42
N THR A 27 -2.76 10.17 13.49
CA THR A 27 -1.83 10.71 14.49
C THR A 27 -0.41 10.43 14.07
N ILE A 28 0.34 11.48 13.71
CA ILE A 28 1.68 11.39 13.12
C ILE A 28 2.71 12.08 14.01
N ALA A 29 3.85 11.41 14.24
CA ALA A 29 5.04 12.02 14.82
C ALA A 29 6.30 11.45 14.15
N ASN A 30 7.25 12.32 13.78
CA ASN A 30 8.51 11.93 13.11
C ASN A 30 8.32 11.04 11.86
N GLY A 31 7.23 11.25 11.11
CA GLY A 31 6.91 10.44 9.94
C GLY A 31 6.27 9.08 10.25
N GLN A 32 6.12 8.71 11.51
CA GLN A 32 5.43 7.49 11.93
C GLN A 32 3.95 7.75 12.20
N ILE A 33 3.10 6.79 11.85
CA ILE A 33 1.65 6.86 12.03
C ILE A 33 1.27 5.93 13.19
N PHE A 34 0.74 6.53 14.25
CA PHE A 34 0.31 5.81 15.44
C PHE A 34 -1.09 5.26 15.22
N THR A 35 -1.17 3.94 15.15
CA THR A 35 -2.44 3.22 14.96
C THR A 35 -3.24 3.18 16.26
N PRO A 36 -4.56 2.90 16.21
CA PRO A 36 -5.30 2.52 17.39
C PRO A 36 -4.88 1.10 17.81
N GLY A 37 -3.73 0.94 18.44
CA GLY A 37 -3.16 -0.37 18.77
C GLY A 37 -1.69 -0.31 19.19
N LEU A 38 -1.00 -1.45 19.15
CA LEU A 38 0.39 -1.57 19.61
C LEU A 38 1.42 -1.41 18.49
N VAL A 39 1.06 -1.67 17.24
CA VAL A 39 1.94 -1.41 16.09
C VAL A 39 1.86 0.03 15.64
N ILE A 40 3.00 0.53 15.15
CA ILE A 40 3.14 1.85 14.54
C ILE A 40 3.49 1.62 13.07
N LEU A 41 2.85 2.38 12.18
CA LEU A 41 3.11 2.29 10.75
C LEU A 41 4.18 3.30 10.36
N ASP A 42 5.31 2.81 9.86
CA ASP A 42 6.43 3.63 9.40
C ASP A 42 6.26 4.01 7.90
N ALA A 43 5.71 3.08 7.11
CA ALA A 43 5.42 3.30 5.69
C ALA A 43 4.38 2.30 5.17
N PRO A 44 3.56 2.65 4.17
CA PRO A 44 3.54 3.93 3.44
C PRO A 44 2.78 5.04 4.19
N GLN A 45 2.91 6.28 3.70
CA GLN A 45 2.06 7.39 4.13
C GLN A 45 0.67 7.32 3.47
N PRO A 46 -0.38 7.89 4.07
CA PRO A 46 -1.71 7.95 3.46
C PRO A 46 -1.68 8.68 2.12
N GLY A 47 -2.44 8.20 1.14
CA GLY A 47 -2.53 8.76 -0.21
C GLY A 47 -1.32 8.46 -1.11
N THR A 48 -0.37 7.63 -0.67
CA THR A 48 0.82 7.33 -1.48
C THR A 48 0.42 6.52 -2.73
N PRO A 49 0.85 6.93 -3.94
CA PRO A 49 0.74 6.10 -5.12
C PRO A 49 1.79 5.00 -5.09
N LEU A 50 1.34 3.75 -5.21
CA LEU A 50 2.15 2.55 -5.08
C LEU A 50 2.12 1.70 -6.36
N GLY A 51 3.17 0.90 -6.51
CA GLY A 51 3.44 0.02 -7.65
C GLY A 51 4.80 -0.64 -7.46
N GLY A 52 5.51 -0.94 -8.54
CA GLY A 52 6.80 -1.63 -8.52
C GLY A 52 6.64 -3.15 -8.47
N GLU A 53 7.67 -3.83 -7.96
CA GLU A 53 7.67 -5.29 -7.86
C GLU A 53 6.73 -5.77 -6.74
N ASN A 54 6.87 -5.17 -5.56
CA ASN A 54 6.17 -5.54 -4.33
C ASN A 54 5.49 -4.32 -3.71
N LEU A 55 4.41 -4.57 -2.96
CA LEU A 55 3.92 -3.67 -1.94
C LEU A 55 4.87 -3.74 -0.73
N HIS A 56 5.43 -2.59 -0.37
CA HIS A 56 6.28 -2.43 0.80
C HIS A 56 5.50 -1.78 1.94
N VAL A 57 5.42 -2.45 3.10
CA VAL A 57 4.85 -1.90 4.34
C VAL A 57 5.86 -2.11 5.46
N ALA A 58 6.08 -1.11 6.30
CA ALA A 58 6.99 -1.17 7.44
C ALA A 58 6.21 -0.90 8.74
N LEU A 59 6.29 -1.84 9.69
CA LEU A 59 5.58 -1.77 10.97
C LEU A 59 6.55 -1.88 12.14
N ASP A 60 6.58 -0.91 13.05
CA ASP A 60 7.22 -1.06 14.35
C ASP A 60 6.27 -1.84 15.29
N VAL A 61 6.72 -3.04 15.71
CA VAL A 61 5.99 -3.95 16.62
C VAL A 61 6.46 -3.86 18.07
N SER A 62 7.30 -2.87 18.37
CA SER A 62 7.89 -2.62 19.69
C SER A 62 7.23 -1.45 20.42
N THR A 63 6.20 -0.85 19.83
CA THR A 63 5.50 0.30 20.42
C THR A 63 6.50 1.44 20.68
N ASN A 64 7.30 1.77 19.68
CA ASN A 64 8.38 2.76 19.77
C ASN A 64 9.38 2.42 20.90
N GLY A 65 9.81 1.15 20.93
CA GLY A 65 10.78 0.60 21.90
C GLY A 65 10.25 0.41 23.32
N LYS A 66 8.94 0.55 23.57
CA LYS A 66 8.33 0.38 24.90
C LYS A 66 7.99 -1.08 25.23
N MET A 67 7.82 -1.91 24.22
CA MET A 67 7.55 -3.34 24.35
C MET A 67 8.76 -4.19 23.94
N PRO A 68 8.99 -5.32 24.62
CA PRO A 68 9.94 -6.32 24.13
C PRO A 68 9.44 -6.92 22.81
N LEU A 69 10.33 -7.60 22.09
CA LEU A 69 9.97 -8.36 20.90
C LEU A 69 9.48 -9.77 21.25
N PRO A 70 8.66 -10.40 20.40
CA PRO A 70 8.28 -11.80 20.60
C PRO A 70 9.51 -12.73 20.59
N PRO A 71 9.43 -13.90 21.24
CA PRO A 71 8.25 -14.44 21.92
C PRO A 71 7.94 -13.74 23.26
N TYR A 72 6.67 -13.42 23.47
CA TYR A 72 6.20 -12.87 24.74
C TYR A 72 5.99 -13.99 25.76
N ALA A 73 6.15 -13.68 27.05
CA ALA A 73 5.73 -14.57 28.13
C ALA A 73 4.22 -14.87 28.00
N GLU A 74 3.80 -16.09 28.31
CA GLU A 74 2.39 -16.51 28.16
C GLU A 74 1.44 -15.63 28.97
N ASP A 75 1.87 -15.22 30.17
CA ASP A 75 1.14 -14.37 31.12
C ASP A 75 1.43 -12.87 30.96
N SER A 76 2.13 -12.45 29.89
CA SER A 76 2.44 -11.04 29.68
C SER A 76 1.14 -10.20 29.65
N PRO A 77 1.05 -9.14 30.49
CA PRO A 77 -0.13 -8.30 30.55
C PRO A 77 -0.29 -7.44 29.29
N THR A 78 0.77 -7.27 28.52
CA THR A 78 0.72 -6.60 27.21
C THR A 78 1.51 -7.44 26.20
N LYS A 79 0.89 -7.79 25.07
CA LYS A 79 1.52 -8.56 23.99
C LYS A 79 0.70 -8.48 22.71
N ILE A 80 1.37 -8.62 21.58
CA ILE A 80 0.70 -8.78 20.28
C ILE A 80 0.46 -10.29 20.08
N PHE A 81 -0.78 -10.68 19.80
CA PHE A 81 -1.12 -12.06 19.43
C PHE A 81 -0.90 -12.31 17.95
N ASN A 82 -1.34 -11.39 17.10
CA ASN A 82 -1.07 -11.39 15.67
C ASN A 82 -1.33 -10.00 15.06
N VAL A 83 -0.75 -9.80 13.89
CA VAL A 83 -1.09 -8.71 12.98
C VAL A 83 -1.46 -9.34 11.64
N THR A 84 -2.61 -8.96 11.10
CA THR A 84 -3.06 -9.37 9.77
C THR A 84 -3.26 -8.15 8.91
N MET A 85 -2.97 -8.26 7.61
CA MET A 85 -3.09 -7.15 6.68
C MET A 85 -3.88 -7.54 5.45
N PHE A 86 -4.70 -6.62 4.95
CA PHE A 86 -5.48 -6.79 3.75
C PHE A 86 -5.31 -5.59 2.83
N LEU A 87 -5.35 -5.83 1.52
CA LEU A 87 -5.48 -4.79 0.52
C LEU A 87 -6.92 -4.81 0.03
N SER A 88 -7.71 -3.82 0.44
CA SER A 88 -9.16 -3.81 0.22
C SER A 88 -9.62 -2.57 -0.55
N SER A 89 -10.61 -2.74 -1.42
CA SER A 89 -11.26 -1.64 -2.13
C SER A 89 -12.72 -1.94 -2.37
N TYR A 90 -13.58 -1.07 -1.85
CA TYR A 90 -15.01 -1.11 -2.15
C TYR A 90 -15.32 -0.69 -3.59
N ALA A 91 -14.44 0.06 -4.24
CA ALA A 91 -14.62 0.49 -5.62
C ALA A 91 -14.46 -0.69 -6.60
N THR A 92 -13.45 -1.54 -6.38
CA THR A 92 -13.17 -2.71 -7.23
C THR A 92 -13.83 -3.98 -6.69
N GLY A 93 -14.36 -3.96 -5.46
CA GLY A 93 -14.91 -5.14 -4.79
C GLY A 93 -13.86 -6.15 -4.33
N ARG A 94 -12.57 -5.76 -4.31
CA ARG A 94 -11.45 -6.65 -3.97
C ARG A 94 -11.08 -6.57 -2.49
N ASN A 95 -10.69 -7.71 -1.93
CA ASN A 95 -10.15 -7.83 -0.58
C ASN A 95 -9.04 -8.88 -0.55
N PHE A 96 -7.83 -8.50 -0.87
CA PHE A 96 -6.70 -9.42 -0.92
C PHE A 96 -6.04 -9.58 0.45
N THR A 97 -5.76 -10.81 0.86
CA THR A 97 -4.87 -11.01 2.02
C THR A 97 -3.46 -10.58 1.63
N ILE A 98 -2.91 -9.58 2.33
CA ILE A 98 -1.50 -9.22 2.23
C ILE A 98 -0.74 -10.23 3.08
N THR A 99 0.16 -10.94 2.43
CA THR A 99 0.95 -11.96 3.09
C THR A 99 2.43 -11.65 2.89
N ASN A 100 3.23 -11.52 3.95
CA ASN A 100 4.70 -11.58 3.82
C ASN A 100 5.34 -12.79 4.53
N GLY A 101 6.42 -13.31 3.94
CA GLY A 101 7.10 -14.54 4.32
C GLY A 101 7.35 -15.38 3.07
N THR A 102 8.54 -15.25 2.47
CA THR A 102 9.03 -16.02 1.30
C THR A 102 8.12 -17.18 0.87
N ALA A 103 7.30 -16.93 -0.17
CA ALA A 103 6.44 -17.93 -0.76
C ALA A 103 7.30 -19.11 -1.24
N THR A 104 7.35 -20.20 -0.47
CA THR A 104 7.60 -21.50 -1.12
C THR A 104 6.34 -21.82 -1.90
N ALA A 105 6.51 -21.89 -3.22
CA ALA A 105 5.49 -22.25 -4.19
C ALA A 105 4.53 -23.29 -3.58
N ASN A 106 3.22 -22.99 -3.59
CA ASN A 106 2.08 -23.86 -3.23
C ASN A 106 1.37 -23.61 -1.89
N ASN A 107 1.64 -22.54 -1.13
CA ASN A 107 0.80 -22.17 0.02
C ASN A 107 0.63 -20.65 0.13
N ALA A 108 -0.49 -20.13 -0.37
CA ALA A 108 -0.75 -18.68 -0.46
C ALA A 108 -1.20 -18.04 0.87
N SER A 109 -1.42 -18.82 1.94
CA SER A 109 -1.59 -18.31 3.30
C SER A 109 -0.27 -18.38 4.06
N LEU A 110 0.24 -17.23 4.48
CA LEU A 110 1.54 -17.11 5.13
C LEU A 110 1.46 -17.17 6.65
N GLY A 111 2.61 -17.44 7.26
CA GLY A 111 2.81 -17.36 8.71
C GLY A 111 2.70 -15.92 9.24
N ASP A 112 2.64 -15.83 10.55
CA ASP A 112 2.40 -14.58 11.29
C ASP A 112 3.56 -13.56 11.10
N ILE A 113 3.20 -12.32 10.74
CA ILE A 113 4.12 -11.18 10.51
C ILE A 113 5.09 -11.00 11.68
N MET A 114 4.65 -11.34 12.89
CA MET A 114 5.43 -11.24 14.11
C MET A 114 6.70 -12.12 14.10
N PHE A 115 6.78 -13.14 13.25
CA PHE A 115 7.97 -13.99 13.10
C PHE A 115 8.92 -13.56 11.99
N GLN A 116 8.54 -12.58 11.17
CA GLN A 116 9.46 -12.01 10.19
C GLN A 116 10.56 -11.24 10.90
N GLU A 117 11.78 -11.28 10.34
CA GLU A 117 12.93 -10.55 10.85
C GLU A 117 13.13 -10.71 12.38
N PRO A 118 13.42 -11.92 12.88
CA PRO A 118 13.61 -12.14 14.31
C PRO A 118 14.63 -11.18 14.92
N GLY A 119 14.28 -10.54 16.03
CA GLY A 119 15.13 -9.55 16.70
C GLY A 119 15.02 -8.12 16.17
N SER A 120 14.29 -7.86 15.08
CA SER A 120 13.99 -6.51 14.60
C SER A 120 12.72 -5.94 15.23
N THR A 121 12.76 -4.67 15.65
CA THR A 121 11.58 -3.91 16.09
C THR A 121 10.68 -3.50 14.93
N VAL A 122 11.24 -3.38 13.73
CA VAL A 122 10.51 -3.06 12.51
C VAL A 122 10.35 -4.33 11.67
N LYS A 123 9.13 -4.57 11.19
CA LYS A 123 8.79 -5.65 10.26
C LYS A 123 8.53 -5.07 8.89
N HIS A 124 9.31 -5.53 7.91
CA HIS A 124 9.17 -5.14 6.51
C HIS A 124 8.36 -6.19 5.76
N VAL A 125 7.14 -5.82 5.40
CA VAL A 125 6.27 -6.58 4.52
C VAL A 125 6.60 -6.30 3.06
N ASN A 126 7.00 -7.34 2.34
CA ASN A 126 7.32 -7.30 0.92
C ASN A 126 6.37 -8.22 0.14
N TRP A 127 5.13 -7.76 -0.10
CA TRP A 127 4.09 -8.58 -0.74
C TRP A 127 4.10 -8.42 -2.26
N LEU A 128 4.14 -9.52 -2.99
CA LEU A 128 4.15 -9.49 -4.46
C LEU A 128 2.78 -9.07 -4.99
N TRP A 129 2.73 -8.02 -5.82
CA TRP A 129 1.47 -7.59 -6.43
C TRP A 129 0.87 -8.72 -7.30
N PRO A 130 -0.43 -9.03 -7.17
CA PRO A 130 -1.10 -10.03 -7.98
C PRO A 130 -1.32 -9.56 -9.43
N ASP A 131 -1.59 -10.52 -10.30
CA ASP A 131 -1.67 -10.33 -11.76
C ASP A 131 -2.71 -9.28 -12.21
N CYS A 132 -3.89 -9.24 -11.59
CA CYS A 132 -4.94 -8.29 -12.00
C CYS A 132 -4.58 -6.82 -11.71
N LEU A 133 -3.56 -6.56 -10.88
CA LEU A 133 -3.08 -5.20 -10.60
C LEU A 133 -1.97 -4.74 -11.57
N VAL A 134 -1.52 -5.59 -12.48
CA VAL A 134 -0.52 -5.25 -13.52
C VAL A 134 -1.02 -4.07 -14.38
N GLY A 135 -0.12 -3.17 -14.73
CA GLY A 135 -0.41 -1.99 -15.55
C GLY A 135 0.37 -0.76 -15.11
N ASN A 136 0.06 0.38 -15.72
CA ASN A 136 0.68 1.66 -15.38
C ASN A 136 -0.35 2.79 -15.51
N GLY A 137 -0.44 3.65 -14.50
CA GLY A 137 -1.37 4.77 -14.45
C GLY A 137 -2.71 4.45 -13.78
N GLN A 138 -3.66 5.36 -14.03
CA GLN A 138 -5.02 5.37 -13.49
C GLN A 138 -5.87 4.20 -14.02
N PRO A 139 -6.99 3.86 -13.36
CA PRO A 139 -7.95 2.88 -13.86
C PRO A 139 -8.37 3.21 -15.29
N SER A 140 -8.28 2.23 -16.19
CA SER A 140 -8.59 2.43 -17.63
C SER A 140 -10.04 2.12 -17.99
N SER A 141 -10.79 1.48 -17.10
CA SER A 141 -12.20 1.13 -17.25
C SER A 141 -12.86 0.90 -15.89
N ALA A 142 -14.20 0.77 -15.88
CA ALA A 142 -14.96 0.44 -14.67
C ALA A 142 -14.63 -0.96 -14.10
N ASP A 143 -14.15 -1.87 -14.94
CA ASP A 143 -13.74 -3.22 -14.55
C ASP A 143 -12.25 -3.31 -14.19
N SER A 144 -11.55 -2.17 -14.11
CA SER A 144 -10.14 -2.14 -13.73
C SER A 144 -9.99 -2.47 -12.25
N ASP A 145 -9.12 -3.42 -11.96
CA ASP A 145 -8.75 -3.73 -10.57
C ASP A 145 -7.79 -2.69 -9.96
N ARG A 146 -7.35 -1.68 -10.71
CA ARG A 146 -6.44 -0.62 -10.22
C ARG A 146 -7.23 0.54 -9.59
N GLY A 147 -6.53 1.45 -8.90
CA GLY A 147 -7.13 2.66 -8.33
C GLY A 147 -7.01 2.76 -6.81
N ALA A 148 -8.06 3.25 -6.14
CA ALA A 148 -8.04 3.51 -4.71
C ALA A 148 -8.20 2.23 -3.89
N TYR A 149 -7.31 2.05 -2.91
CA TYR A 149 -7.30 0.91 -1.99
C TYR A 149 -6.96 1.37 -0.57
N ASN A 150 -7.35 0.57 0.41
CA ASN A 150 -6.86 0.67 1.79
C ASN A 150 -5.96 -0.52 2.12
N ILE A 151 -4.80 -0.24 2.71
CA ILE A 151 -4.06 -1.24 3.48
C ILE A 151 -4.72 -1.32 4.85
N SER A 152 -5.49 -2.37 5.10
CA SER A 152 -6.21 -2.61 6.35
C SER A 152 -5.34 -3.41 7.30
N ILE A 153 -4.83 -2.76 8.35
CA ILE A 153 -3.98 -3.35 9.38
C ILE A 153 -4.87 -3.74 10.55
N ARG A 154 -4.96 -5.04 10.83
CA ARG A 154 -5.81 -5.61 11.86
C ARG A 154 -4.96 -6.24 12.94
N GLN A 155 -5.14 -5.78 14.17
CA GLN A 155 -4.32 -6.19 15.31
C GLN A 155 -5.17 -6.97 16.28
N ASN A 156 -4.67 -8.11 16.76
CA ASN A 156 -5.18 -8.76 17.95
C ASN A 156 -4.08 -8.69 19.02
N PHE A 157 -4.37 -8.06 20.15
CA PHE A 157 -3.38 -7.83 21.19
C PHE A 157 -4.00 -7.78 22.58
N ARG A 158 -3.15 -7.94 23.59
CA ARG A 158 -3.48 -7.67 24.98
C ARG A 158 -2.83 -6.37 25.42
N LEU A 159 -3.55 -5.57 26.18
CA LEU A 159 -3.04 -4.36 26.83
C LEU A 159 -3.48 -4.36 28.30
N ASN A 160 -2.50 -4.32 29.21
CA ASN A 160 -2.74 -4.28 30.67
C ASN A 160 -3.73 -5.35 31.19
N GLY A 161 -3.72 -6.54 30.58
CA GLY A 161 -4.59 -7.66 30.95
C GLY A 161 -5.90 -7.77 30.17
N GLU A 162 -6.23 -6.80 29.31
CA GLU A 162 -7.46 -6.80 28.50
C GLU A 162 -7.14 -7.09 27.02
N ASP A 163 -7.93 -7.96 26.39
CA ASP A 163 -7.76 -8.33 24.99
C ASP A 163 -8.52 -7.36 24.08
N HIS A 164 -7.87 -6.89 23.02
CA HIS A 164 -8.37 -5.89 22.09
C HIS A 164 -8.18 -6.34 20.65
N TYR A 165 -9.08 -5.86 19.78
CA TYR A 165 -9.00 -6.03 18.34
C TYR A 165 -9.23 -4.68 17.66
N THR A 166 -8.36 -4.31 16.73
CA THR A 166 -8.43 -3.00 16.06
C THR A 166 -8.24 -3.14 14.56
N ILE A 167 -8.81 -2.19 13.81
CA ILE A 167 -8.80 -2.14 12.34
C ILE A 167 -8.34 -0.75 11.93
N PHE A 168 -7.19 -0.65 11.27
CA PHE A 168 -6.64 0.61 10.83
C PHE A 168 -6.43 0.63 9.32
N ASP A 169 -7.17 1.47 8.62
CA ASP A 169 -7.14 1.54 7.17
C ASP A 169 -6.26 2.70 6.71
N VAL A 170 -5.29 2.39 5.84
CA VAL A 170 -4.38 3.37 5.25
C VAL A 170 -4.71 3.53 3.78
N PRO A 171 -5.26 4.67 3.35
CA PRO A 171 -5.59 4.89 1.96
C PRO A 171 -4.33 4.98 1.12
N ILE A 172 -4.33 4.33 -0.04
CA ILE A 172 -3.27 4.35 -1.05
C ILE A 172 -3.90 4.37 -2.45
N SER A 173 -3.09 4.59 -3.49
CA SER A 173 -3.53 4.38 -4.87
C SER A 173 -2.61 3.40 -5.61
N VAL A 174 -3.18 2.38 -6.24
CA VAL A 174 -2.44 1.44 -7.09
C VAL A 174 -2.38 2.00 -8.50
N THR A 175 -1.48 2.97 -8.70
CA THR A 175 -1.38 3.77 -9.93
C THR A 175 0.01 3.77 -10.54
N ASN A 176 1.07 3.48 -9.78
CA ASN A 176 2.41 3.37 -10.36
C ASN A 176 2.57 2.07 -11.17
N SER A 177 3.58 2.03 -12.03
CA SER A 177 3.83 0.87 -12.90
C SER A 177 4.01 -0.42 -12.08
N ILE A 178 3.28 -1.47 -12.45
CA ILE A 178 3.44 -2.84 -11.98
C ILE A 178 3.63 -3.68 -13.24
N GLU A 179 4.83 -4.19 -13.43
CA GLU A 179 5.18 -4.94 -14.65
C GLU A 179 4.58 -6.34 -14.64
N ASP A 180 4.20 -6.82 -15.83
CA ASP A 180 3.79 -8.20 -16.02
C ASP A 180 5.01 -9.12 -15.88
N LYS A 181 4.88 -10.19 -15.08
CA LYS A 181 5.94 -11.19 -14.90
C LYS A 181 5.39 -12.51 -14.40
N ASP A 182 6.07 -13.58 -14.77
CA ASP A 182 5.79 -14.92 -14.26
C ASP A 182 5.92 -14.99 -12.74
N GLY A 183 5.04 -15.77 -12.10
CA GLY A 183 5.07 -16.01 -10.66
C GLY A 183 4.28 -15.01 -9.81
N ARG A 184 3.64 -13.99 -10.41
CA ARG A 184 2.62 -13.22 -9.70
C ARG A 184 1.43 -14.11 -9.34
N PRO A 185 0.91 -14.04 -8.09
CA PRO A 185 -0.27 -14.81 -7.71
C PRO A 185 -1.50 -14.29 -8.45
N SER A 186 -2.46 -15.17 -8.71
CA SER A 186 -3.74 -14.75 -9.25
C SER A 186 -4.54 -13.99 -8.20
N CYS A 187 -5.26 -12.94 -8.62
CA CYS A 187 -6.11 -12.19 -7.71
C CYS A 187 -7.15 -13.08 -7.00
N ASP A 188 -7.76 -14.03 -7.71
CA ASP A 188 -8.75 -14.94 -7.13
C ASP A 188 -8.17 -15.86 -6.05
N ALA A 189 -6.88 -16.19 -6.10
CA ALA A 189 -6.22 -16.98 -5.07
C ALA A 189 -6.00 -16.21 -3.77
N LEU A 190 -5.97 -14.88 -3.83
CA LEU A 190 -5.76 -13.99 -2.67
C LEU A 190 -7.04 -13.32 -2.19
N ASN A 191 -8.08 -13.31 -3.02
CA ASN A 191 -9.30 -12.57 -2.76
C ASN A 191 -10.15 -13.25 -1.68
N ASN A 192 -10.64 -12.46 -0.74
CA ASN A 192 -11.57 -12.87 0.29
C ASN A 192 -12.92 -12.19 0.07
N ALA A 193 -13.92 -12.63 0.82
CA ALA A 193 -15.16 -11.86 0.95
C ALA A 193 -14.83 -10.44 1.47
N LEU A 194 -15.34 -9.42 0.77
CA LEU A 194 -15.29 -8.05 1.23
C LEU A 194 -16.45 -7.82 2.20
N LEU A 195 -16.12 -7.58 3.47
CA LEU A 195 -17.10 -7.23 4.50
C LEU A 195 -17.53 -5.78 4.32
N THR A 196 -18.78 -5.48 4.61
CA THR A 196 -19.29 -4.10 4.61
C THR A 196 -18.74 -3.31 5.79
N GLU A 197 -18.75 -1.97 5.68
CA GLU A 197 -18.33 -1.08 6.78
C GLU A 197 -19.10 -1.35 8.09
N GLY A 198 -20.40 -1.65 7.98
CA GLY A 198 -21.24 -1.99 9.12
C GLY A 198 -20.86 -3.33 9.78
N GLU A 199 -20.41 -4.31 8.99
CA GLU A 199 -19.93 -5.59 9.50
C GLU A 199 -18.56 -5.48 10.16
N LEU A 200 -17.66 -4.64 9.62
CA LEU A 200 -16.35 -4.38 10.23
C LEU A 200 -16.45 -3.58 11.53
N ASN A 201 -17.36 -2.61 11.57
CA ASN A 201 -17.56 -1.69 12.70
C ASN A 201 -16.22 -1.17 13.28
N ALA A 202 -15.38 -0.61 12.40
CA ALA A 202 -14.04 -0.16 12.76
C ALA A 202 -14.04 0.89 13.90
N THR A 203 -15.11 1.69 14.01
CA THR A 203 -15.26 2.65 15.12
C THR A 203 -15.32 1.94 16.47
N ALA A 204 -16.11 0.86 16.59
CA ALA A 204 -16.17 0.08 17.81
C ALA A 204 -14.89 -0.72 18.06
N ALA A 205 -14.29 -1.30 17.00
CA ALA A 205 -13.01 -2.00 17.12
C ALA A 205 -11.91 -1.06 17.65
N ASN A 206 -11.87 0.18 17.17
CA ASN A 206 -10.84 1.16 17.53
C ASN A 206 -11.14 1.95 18.81
N ALA A 207 -12.08 1.51 19.65
CA ALA A 207 -12.47 2.22 20.86
C ALA A 207 -11.32 2.42 21.87
N VAL A 208 -10.28 1.59 21.80
CA VAL A 208 -9.04 1.73 22.59
C VAL A 208 -8.27 3.02 22.26
N GLY A 209 -8.48 3.60 21.07
CA GLY A 209 -7.86 4.83 20.62
C GLY A 209 -6.38 4.68 20.26
N VAL A 210 -5.77 5.78 19.83
CA VAL A 210 -4.33 5.85 19.51
C VAL A 210 -3.52 5.74 20.79
N LEU A 211 -2.55 4.82 20.79
CA LEU A 211 -1.70 4.55 21.94
C LEU A 211 -0.26 5.00 21.67
N PHE A 212 0.45 5.38 22.73
CA PHE A 212 1.90 5.64 22.73
C PHE A 212 2.40 6.73 21.76
N ALA A 213 1.49 7.55 21.22
CA ALA A 213 1.84 8.74 20.46
C ALA A 213 2.61 9.72 21.36
N PRO A 214 3.77 10.22 20.93
CA PRO A 214 4.50 11.29 21.60
C PRO A 214 3.64 12.55 21.80
N GLY A 215 3.98 13.36 22.81
CA GLY A 215 3.22 14.58 23.14
C GLY A 215 3.30 15.68 22.07
N ASP A 216 4.25 15.58 21.15
CA ASP A 216 4.41 16.42 19.97
C ASP A 216 3.75 15.83 18.70
N SER A 217 2.98 14.75 18.85
CA SER A 217 2.21 14.19 17.74
C SER A 217 1.13 15.15 17.24
N THR A 218 0.83 15.05 15.93
CA THR A 218 -0.16 15.89 15.25
C THR A 218 -1.22 15.04 14.60
N THR A 219 -2.47 15.50 14.60
CA THR A 219 -3.54 14.85 13.86
C THR A 219 -3.67 15.49 12.48
N VAL A 220 -3.53 14.68 11.43
CA VAL A 220 -3.66 15.10 10.04
C VAL A 220 -4.91 14.46 9.44
N GLU A 221 -5.77 15.28 8.85
CA GLU A 221 -6.93 14.82 8.10
C GLU A 221 -6.53 14.58 6.63
N VAL A 222 -6.78 13.38 6.12
CA VAL A 222 -6.48 13.01 4.73
C VAL A 222 -7.77 12.60 4.03
N LYS A 223 -7.99 13.17 2.84
CA LYS A 223 -9.04 12.74 1.92
C LYS A 223 -8.42 11.80 0.88
N SER A 224 -8.98 10.61 0.73
CA SER A 224 -8.65 9.74 -0.39
C SER A 224 -9.06 10.44 -1.70
N GLY A 225 -8.16 10.47 -2.69
CA GLY A 225 -8.46 11.05 -4.00
C GLY A 225 -9.65 10.34 -4.66
N ASP A 226 -10.59 11.12 -5.19
CA ASP A 226 -11.75 10.59 -5.89
C ASP A 226 -11.27 10.01 -7.23
N GLY A 227 -11.51 8.71 -7.46
CA GLY A 227 -11.08 7.99 -8.68
C GLY A 227 -11.88 8.34 -9.93
N GLY A 228 -12.41 9.57 -9.99
CA GLY A 228 -13.32 10.03 -11.02
C GLY A 228 -13.17 11.53 -11.23
N ASP A 229 -12.05 11.96 -11.82
CA ASP A 229 -12.04 13.23 -12.53
C ASP A 229 -11.65 13.01 -13.99
N ASN A 230 -12.52 13.46 -14.87
CA ASN A 230 -12.38 13.38 -16.32
C ASN A 230 -11.57 14.62 -16.78
N GLY A 231 -10.40 14.79 -16.18
CA GLY A 231 -9.48 15.90 -16.39
C GLY A 231 -8.07 15.36 -16.42
N SER A 232 -7.32 15.70 -17.47
CA SER A 232 -5.91 15.40 -17.63
C SER A 232 -5.04 16.19 -16.63
N ASP A 233 -5.26 15.99 -15.34
CA ASP A 233 -4.39 16.51 -14.29
C ASP A 233 -3.85 15.34 -13.47
N ASP A 234 -2.54 15.15 -13.60
CA ASP A 234 -1.74 14.28 -12.78
C ASP A 234 -1.99 14.63 -11.30
N GLY A 235 -2.63 13.70 -10.58
CA GLY A 235 -3.03 13.88 -9.19
C GLY A 235 -1.90 14.42 -8.32
N LEU A 236 -2.17 15.56 -7.65
CA LEU A 236 -1.42 16.21 -6.57
C LEU A 236 0.09 15.93 -6.54
N GLY A 237 0.76 16.41 -7.57
CA GLY A 237 2.20 16.52 -7.64
C GLY A 237 2.61 16.61 -9.09
N GLY A 238 2.72 17.83 -9.62
CA GLY A 238 3.35 18.03 -10.93
C GLY A 238 4.69 17.29 -10.97
N ALA A 239 5.06 16.78 -12.16
CA ALA A 239 6.23 15.93 -12.38
C ALA A 239 7.37 16.22 -11.40
N LYS A 240 7.59 15.28 -10.48
CA LYS A 240 8.64 15.38 -9.46
C LYS A 240 9.99 15.60 -10.16
N PRO A 241 10.79 16.60 -9.79
CA PRO A 241 12.17 16.71 -10.27
C PRO A 241 12.93 15.41 -9.94
N GLU A 242 13.75 14.95 -10.87
CA GLU A 242 14.70 13.85 -10.68
C GLU A 242 15.43 14.01 -9.33
N ALA A 243 15.34 13.01 -8.46
CA ALA A 243 15.99 13.07 -7.15
C ALA A 243 17.51 13.02 -7.32
N SER A 244 18.22 14.01 -6.77
CA SER A 244 19.68 13.98 -6.73
C SER A 244 20.13 13.12 -5.54
N PRO A 245 21.35 12.54 -5.57
CA PRO A 245 21.91 11.81 -4.42
C PRO A 245 22.01 12.61 -3.10
N GLY A 246 21.66 13.90 -3.09
CA GLY A 246 21.58 14.76 -1.90
C GLY A 246 20.18 14.91 -1.28
N ASP A 247 19.12 14.39 -1.90
CA ASP A 247 17.72 14.70 -1.51
C ASP A 247 17.08 13.64 -0.58
N GLY A 248 17.86 12.77 0.08
CA GLY A 248 17.30 11.77 0.98
C GLY A 248 18.29 11.15 1.96
N LEU A 249 17.96 11.26 3.26
CA LEU A 249 18.55 10.49 4.37
C LEU A 249 18.07 9.03 4.28
N GLY A 250 18.83 8.22 3.54
CA GLY A 250 18.65 6.77 3.47
C GLY A 250 20.03 6.12 3.32
N ALA A 251 20.65 5.77 4.43
CA ALA A 251 21.86 4.98 4.45
C ALA A 251 21.53 3.55 3.99
N GLY A 252 22.02 3.17 2.80
CA GLY A 252 21.86 1.83 2.25
C GLY A 252 22.90 1.56 1.17
N SER A 253 24.07 1.05 1.59
CA SER A 253 25.11 0.41 0.78
C SER A 253 25.53 1.06 -0.55
N SER A 254 26.69 1.71 -0.55
CA SER A 254 27.47 1.97 -1.76
C SER A 254 27.90 0.65 -2.43
N LEU A 255 27.30 0.31 -3.57
CA LEU A 255 27.95 -0.56 -4.56
C LEU A 255 28.55 0.32 -5.65
N SER A 256 29.88 0.46 -5.59
CA SER A 256 30.70 1.18 -6.56
C SER A 256 30.72 0.44 -7.89
N TRP A 257 30.01 0.94 -8.91
CA TRP A 257 30.18 0.55 -10.33
C TRP A 257 31.44 1.22 -10.92
N ARG A 258 32.61 0.95 -10.34
CA ARG A 258 33.89 1.13 -11.03
C ARG A 258 34.36 -0.26 -11.40
N ASP A 259 33.85 -0.76 -12.53
CA ASP A 259 34.55 -1.60 -13.49
C ASP A 259 33.54 -2.06 -14.54
N GLY A 260 33.83 -1.74 -15.81
CA GLY A 260 33.04 -2.23 -16.95
C GLY A 260 32.59 -1.14 -17.93
N ALA A 261 33.51 -0.33 -18.45
CA ALA A 261 33.24 0.51 -19.62
C ALA A 261 34.46 0.55 -20.55
N HIS A 262 34.67 -0.52 -21.30
CA HIS A 262 35.38 -0.46 -22.56
C HIS A 262 34.58 -1.27 -23.56
N TRP A 263 33.93 -0.61 -24.52
CA TRP A 263 33.93 -0.96 -25.95
C TRP A 263 33.11 0.08 -26.75
N LEU A 264 33.80 0.67 -27.74
CA LEU A 264 33.34 1.15 -29.05
C LEU A 264 32.17 2.15 -29.15
N CYS A 265 32.50 3.38 -29.62
CA CYS A 265 32.27 3.79 -31.01
C CYS A 265 32.57 5.30 -31.17
N LEU A 266 33.68 5.66 -31.83
CA LEU A 266 33.91 7.03 -32.34
C LEU A 266 34.00 7.02 -33.87
N VAL A 267 32.88 7.42 -34.45
CA VAL A 267 32.69 8.39 -35.53
C VAL A 267 33.87 8.58 -36.51
N SER A 268 33.64 8.09 -37.73
CA SER A 268 34.33 8.51 -38.95
C SER A 268 33.58 9.67 -39.61
N ILE A 269 34.32 10.74 -39.93
CA ILE A 269 34.17 11.78 -40.99
C ILE A 269 35.33 12.74 -40.66
N GLY A 270 36.25 13.17 -41.52
CA GLY A 270 36.40 13.15 -42.96
C GLY A 270 37.26 14.38 -43.27
N ALA A 271 38.43 14.20 -43.86
CA ALA A 271 39.22 15.31 -44.41
C ALA A 271 39.98 14.81 -45.63
N ALA A 272 39.62 15.37 -46.77
CA ALA A 272 40.23 15.14 -48.07
C ALA A 272 41.49 16.01 -48.24
N LEU A 273 42.36 15.54 -49.15
CA LEU A 273 43.40 16.25 -49.90
C LEU A 273 44.68 16.63 -49.15
N MET A 274 45.79 15.99 -49.53
CA MET A 274 46.89 16.58 -50.33
C MET A 274 48.06 15.57 -50.45
N LEU A 275 48.49 15.34 -51.69
CA LEU A 275 49.68 14.62 -52.19
C LEU A 275 49.66 13.08 -52.17
#